data_AF-A0A7V3PWX9-F1
#
_entry.id   AF-A0A7V3PWX9-F1
#
_cell.length_a   1.000
_cell.length_b   1.000
_cell.length_c   1.000
_cell.angle_alpha   90.00
_cell.angle_beta   90.00
_cell.angle_gamma   90.00
#
_symmetry.space_group_name_H-M   'P 1'
#
loop_
_entity.id
_entity.type
_entity.pdbx_description
1 polymer ?
#
loop_
_entity_poly.entity_id
_entity_poly.type
_entity_poly.pdbx_seq_one_letter_code
_entity_poly.pdbx_strand_id
1 'polypeptide(L)' 'MRTIKQINEKIKKGKVVVVTAEEVIDLVAKKGVKKVAQQVDVVTTGTFGPMCSSGAYFNIGHSKPRIKIGGGSCRLN' A
#
# COMPACT_ATOMS: atom_id res chain seq x y z
N MET A 1 -4.31 21.09 -6.36
CA MET A 1 -3.83 19.76 -5.91
C MET A 1 -2.85 19.98 -4.76
N ARG A 2 -2.89 19.19 -3.68
CA ARG A 2 -1.98 19.33 -2.54
C ARG A 2 -0.65 18.67 -2.85
N THR A 3 0.45 19.24 -2.38
CA THR A 3 1.78 18.62 -2.53
C THR A 3 2.08 17.68 -1.37
N ILE A 4 2.92 16.67 -1.60
CA ILE A 4 3.37 15.73 -0.56
C ILE A 4 4.05 16.49 0.59
N LYS A 5 4.82 17.54 0.29
CA LYS A 5 5.48 18.37 1.31
C LYS A 5 4.47 19.02 2.26
N GLN A 6 3.38 19.57 1.72
CA GLN A 6 2.30 20.17 2.53
C GLN A 6 1.58 19.14 3.40
N ILE A 7 1.33 17.93 2.85
CA ILE A 7 0.70 16.83 3.60
C ILE A 7 1.60 16.41 4.76
N ASN A 8 2.92 16.24 4.53
CA ASN A 8 3.87 15.87 5.57
C ASN A 8 3.98 16.92 6.69
N GLU A 9 3.91 18.21 6.36
CA GLU A 9 3.87 19.27 7.37
C GLU A 9 2.60 19.19 8.24
N LYS A 10 1.44 18.89 7.63
CA LYS A 10 0.19 18.68 8.39
C LYS A 10 0.26 17.47 9.30
N ILE A 11 0.86 16.37 8.83
CA ILE A 11 1.09 15.16 9.64
C ILE A 11 1.95 15.51 10.86
N LYS A 12 3.09 16.20 10.66
CA LYS A 12 3.97 16.64 11.76
C LYS A 12 3.27 17.57 12.76
N LYS A 13 2.33 18.40 12.29
CA LYS A 13 1.55 19.32 13.12
C LYS A 13 0.33 18.67 13.78
N GLY A 14 0.03 17.40 13.50
CA GLY A 14 -1.17 16.72 13.99
C GLY A 14 -2.49 17.29 13.44
N LYS A 15 -2.45 17.99 12.30
CA LYS A 15 -3.62 18.66 11.67
C LYS A 15 -4.08 17.97 10.39
N VAL A 16 -3.57 16.77 10.13
CA VAL A 16 -3.90 15.99 8.93
C VAL A 16 -5.31 15.40 9.07
N VAL A 17 -6.12 15.49 8.02
CA VAL A 17 -7.40 14.79 7.95
C VAL A 17 -7.19 13.43 7.29
N VAL A 18 -7.29 12.37 8.08
CA VAL A 18 -7.13 10.98 7.63
C VAL A 18 -8.49 10.29 7.69
N VAL A 19 -8.83 9.54 6.66
CA VAL A 19 -10.05 8.73 6.59
C VAL A 19 -9.71 7.34 6.05
N THR A 20 -10.56 6.37 6.34
CA THR A 20 -10.49 5.02 5.77
C THR A 20 -11.08 4.97 4.36
N ALA A 21 -10.81 3.88 3.63
CA ALA A 21 -11.39 3.62 2.32
C ALA A 21 -12.92 3.48 2.38
N GLU A 22 -13.46 2.98 3.48
CA GLU A 22 -14.89 2.83 3.69
C GLU A 22 -15.54 4.20 3.95
N GLU A 23 -14.94 5.02 4.83
CA GLU A 23 -15.45 6.35 5.17
C GLU A 23 -15.43 7.32 3.99
N VAL A 24 -14.45 7.22 3.10
CA VAL A 24 -14.35 8.14 1.95
C VAL A 24 -15.50 7.93 0.96
N ILE A 25 -16.04 6.72 0.85
CA ILE A 25 -17.17 6.40 -0.04
C ILE A 25 -18.42 7.18 0.41
N ASP A 26 -18.75 7.10 1.71
CA ASP A 26 -19.88 7.82 2.29
C ASP A 26 -19.73 9.33 2.20
N LEU A 27 -18.51 9.84 2.43
CA LEU A 27 -18.22 11.27 2.31
C LEU A 27 -18.42 11.77 0.87
N VAL A 28 -17.99 10.98 -0.11
CA VAL A 28 -18.15 11.32 -1.53
C VAL A 28 -19.61 11.29 -1.93
N ALA A 29 -20.39 10.31 -1.47
CA ALA A 29 -21.82 10.24 -1.73
C ALA A 29 -22.57 11.47 -1.18
N LYS A 30 -22.20 11.95 0.01
CA LYS A 30 -22.85 13.09 0.67
C LYS A 30 -22.41 14.47 0.16
N LYS A 31 -21.11 14.65 -0.12
CA LYS A 31 -20.50 15.97 -0.38
C LYS A 31 -19.93 16.13 -1.80
N GLY A 32 -19.79 15.04 -2.55
CA GLY A 32 -19.19 15.01 -3.88
C GLY A 32 -17.66 15.01 -3.85
N VAL A 33 -17.07 14.42 -4.90
CA VAL A 33 -15.62 14.15 -5.03
C VAL A 33 -14.77 15.42 -4.83
N LYS A 34 -15.12 16.53 -5.47
CA LYS A 34 -14.33 17.77 -5.41
C LYS A 34 -14.22 18.34 -3.99
N LYS A 35 -15.31 18.31 -3.21
CA LYS A 35 -15.31 18.81 -1.83
C LYS A 35 -14.54 17.88 -0.91
N VAL A 36 -14.70 16.56 -1.06
CA VAL A 36 -13.98 15.57 -0.26
C VAL A 36 -12.47 15.66 -0.52
N ALA A 37 -12.04 15.77 -1.77
CA ALA A 37 -10.62 15.93 -2.12
C ALA A 37 -9.98 17.23 -1.56
N GLN A 38 -10.80 18.25 -1.27
CA GLN A 38 -10.36 19.48 -0.61
C GLN A 38 -10.36 19.37 0.92
N GLN A 39 -11.03 18.38 1.52
CA GLN A 39 -11.13 18.22 2.97
C GLN A 39 -10.18 17.14 3.48
N VAL A 40 -10.11 16.02 2.77
CA VAL A 40 -9.29 14.84 3.12
C VAL A 40 -7.86 15.02 2.64
N ASP A 41 -6.88 14.73 3.50
CA ASP A 41 -5.46 14.79 3.17
C ASP A 41 -4.88 13.40 2.87
N VAL A 42 -5.33 12.35 3.57
CA VAL A 42 -4.85 10.97 3.41
C VAL A 42 -6.03 9.99 3.49
N VAL A 43 -6.05 9.00 2.61
CA VAL A 43 -6.96 7.84 2.70
C VAL A 43 -6.13 6.61 3.03
N THR A 44 -6.51 5.89 4.08
CA THR A 44 -5.86 4.65 4.50
C THR A 44 -6.75 3.46 4.17
N THR A 45 -6.14 2.36 3.74
CA THR A 45 -6.83 1.08 3.53
C THR A 45 -5.97 -0.03 4.12
N GLY A 46 -6.59 -0.98 4.78
CA GLY A 46 -5.93 -2.19 5.23
C GLY A 46 -6.09 -3.27 4.17
N THR A 47 -4.99 -3.70 3.55
CA THR A 47 -5.02 -4.86 2.66
C THR A 47 -4.50 -6.08 3.41
N PHE A 48 -5.32 -7.12 3.53
CA PHE A 48 -4.88 -8.44 4.00
C PHE A 48 -4.51 -9.30 2.78
N GLY A 49 -3.33 -9.07 2.24
CA GLY A 49 -2.74 -9.88 1.18
C GLY A 49 -1.25 -9.61 1.08
N PRO A 50 -0.43 -10.56 0.58
CA PRO A 50 0.94 -10.25 0.23
C PRO A 50 0.89 -9.08 -0.77
N MET A 51 1.39 -7.91 -0.37
CA MET A 51 1.43 -6.74 -1.24
C MET A 51 2.11 -7.12 -2.56
N CYS A 52 1.62 -6.57 -3.68
CA CYS A 52 1.84 -6.98 -5.07
C CYS A 52 3.30 -6.96 -5.59
N SER A 53 4.31 -7.16 -4.75
CA SER A 53 5.73 -7.19 -5.14
C SER A 53 6.61 -8.08 -4.26
N SER A 54 6.07 -8.81 -3.27
CA SER A 54 6.91 -9.57 -2.32
C SER A 54 6.92 -11.10 -2.54
N GLY A 55 6.30 -11.60 -3.60
CA GLY A 55 6.27 -13.04 -3.91
C GLY A 55 7.18 -13.40 -5.07
N ALA A 56 8.18 -14.26 -4.84
CA ALA A 56 8.94 -14.92 -5.89
C ALA A 56 8.59 -16.42 -5.88
N TYR A 57 7.96 -16.90 -6.95
CA TYR A 57 7.63 -18.32 -7.13
C TYR A 57 8.58 -18.94 -8.15
N PHE A 58 9.41 -19.89 -7.71
CA PHE A 58 10.35 -20.60 -8.56
C PHE A 58 9.85 -22.02 -8.81
N ASN A 59 9.52 -22.34 -10.06
CA ASN A 59 9.27 -23.73 -10.47
C ASN A 59 10.57 -24.34 -11.02
N ILE A 60 11.27 -25.07 -10.15
CA ILE A 60 12.44 -25.87 -10.51
C ILE A 60 11.91 -27.29 -10.73
N GLY A 61 11.74 -27.66 -11.99
CA GLY A 61 11.16 -28.95 -12.39
C GLY A 61 11.89 -30.16 -11.78
N HIS A 62 11.34 -31.35 -11.98
CA HIS A 62 11.87 -32.58 -11.39
C HIS A 62 13.22 -32.98 -12.01
N SER A 63 14.32 -32.54 -11.39
CA SER A 63 15.68 -32.89 -11.77
C SER A 63 16.07 -34.31 -11.32
N LYS A 64 16.87 -34.97 -12.17
CA LYS A 64 17.62 -36.19 -11.84
C LYS A 64 19.08 -35.95 -12.22
N PRO A 65 20.01 -35.88 -11.26
CA PRO A 65 19.85 -36.09 -9.81
C PRO A 65 19.05 -34.99 -9.10
N ARG A 66 18.53 -35.29 -7.89
CA ARG A 66 17.68 -34.38 -7.11
C ARG A 66 18.45 -33.13 -6.69
N ILE A 67 17.86 -31.95 -6.86
CA ILE A 67 18.42 -30.69 -6.35
C ILE A 67 18.13 -30.58 -4.83
N LYS A 68 19.15 -30.28 -4.03
CA LYS A 68 19.00 -29.88 -2.62
C LYS A 68 18.83 -28.37 -2.52
N ILE A 69 17.59 -27.90 -2.41
CA ILE A 69 17.28 -26.48 -2.19
C ILE A 69 17.46 -26.18 -0.69
N GLY A 70 18.18 -25.10 -0.35
CA GLY A 70 18.34 -24.65 1.04
C GLY A 70 19.66 -25.03 1.72
N GLY A 71 20.71 -25.38 0.96
CA GLY A 71 22.05 -25.65 1.50
C GLY A 71 22.96 -24.42 1.67
N GLY A 72 22.48 -23.21 1.36
CA GLY A 72 23.29 -21.98 1.37
C GLY A 72 22.43 -20.72 1.25
N SER A 73 23.07 -19.55 1.11
CA SER A 73 22.38 -18.26 0.96
C SER A 73 22.13 -17.90 -0.51
N CYS A 74 20.88 -17.64 -0.88
CA CYS A 74 20.52 -16.99 -2.15
C CYS A 74 20.08 -15.54 -1.89
N ARG A 75 20.63 -14.60 -2.65
CA ARG A 75 20.22 -13.18 -2.64
C ARG A 75 19.58 -12.85 -3.99
N LEU A 76 18.41 -12.23 -3.97
CA LEU A 76 17.93 -11.43 -5.10
C LEU A 76 18.39 -9.99 -4.86
N ASN A 77 18.89 -9.35 -5.91
CA ASN A 77 19.44 -7.99 -5.89
C ASN A 77 18.43 -6.97 -5.32
#